data_AF-A0A945F710-F1
#
_entry.id   AF-A0A945F710-F1
#
_cell.length_a   1.000
_cell.length_b   1.000
_cell.length_c   1.000
_cell.angle_alpha   90.00
_cell.angle_beta   90.00
_cell.angle_gamma   90.00
#
_symmetry.space_group_name_H-M   'P 1'
#
loop_
_entity.id
_entity.type
_entity.pdbx_description
1 polymer ?
#
loop_
_entity_poly.entity_id
_entity_poly.type
_entity_poly.pdbx_seq_one_letter_code
_entity_poly.pdbx_strand_id
1 'polypeptide(L)'
;YPASGVADDFMYGTIGTHDKIYALTPEIGSEFWPPSSQIEEIAKDMMYLNITAAKMVNNYAVVKNNSSQYLGENLTVEQNFNLKNLGINGSGNFTVSINPISSNIISVESPIAFSNLEFLEEINESISYELNSDTEPGDLITFELVVNNGNFDQTITLNKIYGNLIPIFIDNGNSVTDNYINNGWAITSSTFVSPSTSITESPNVDYLNNQNKSIRLSENINLINASGANATFFAKWEIENDWDYVQFEVSTDNGNSWIPQCGLYTNKGSSNDGQPTGEPLYDGIQNDWIQEEIDLNDFIGEEIKIRFQFESDGAVGADGFYFDDLTINVLDDGSLNNPTINLVPFNMYPNPVIDELFIDTPLLDYELSIYNIHGQLLVSNANYSGSQTLNFSNFPSGMYLLKIISQTKVAVFKIIKK
;
A
#
# COMPACT_ATOMS: atom_id res chain seq x y z
N TYR A 1 -14.42 42.23 -42.32
CA TYR A 1 -15.14 41.86 -41.10
C TYR A 1 -14.47 42.61 -39.96
N PRO A 2 -15.10 43.60 -39.31
CA PRO A 2 -14.54 44.18 -38.10
C PRO A 2 -14.72 43.17 -36.97
N ALA A 3 -13.68 42.37 -36.69
CA ALA A 3 -13.60 41.56 -35.47
C ALA A 3 -12.83 42.36 -34.42
N SER A 4 -13.29 42.33 -33.17
CA SER A 4 -12.57 42.89 -32.01
C SER A 4 -11.58 41.88 -31.40
N GLY A 5 -11.04 40.97 -32.21
CA GLY A 5 -10.21 39.86 -31.75
C GLY A 5 -10.99 38.63 -31.29
N VAL A 6 -10.29 37.67 -30.68
CA VAL A 6 -10.87 36.47 -30.03
C VAL A 6 -11.35 36.81 -28.61
N ALA A 7 -12.02 35.86 -27.92
CA ALA A 7 -12.50 36.07 -26.55
C ALA A 7 -11.38 36.51 -25.60
N ASP A 8 -10.18 35.96 -25.78
CA ASP A 8 -8.98 36.35 -25.06
C ASP A 8 -8.65 37.84 -25.28
N ASP A 9 -8.68 38.33 -26.52
CA ASP A 9 -8.40 39.74 -26.84
C ASP A 9 -9.34 40.72 -26.12
N PHE A 10 -10.61 40.34 -25.93
CA PHE A 10 -11.57 41.13 -25.13
C PHE A 10 -11.17 41.17 -23.64
N MET A 11 -10.77 40.03 -23.08
CA MET A 11 -10.42 39.86 -21.66
C MET A 11 -9.17 40.65 -21.25
N TYR A 12 -8.20 40.83 -22.16
CA TYR A 12 -6.99 41.62 -21.91
C TYR A 12 -7.03 43.06 -22.46
N GLY A 13 -7.74 43.27 -23.57
CA GLY A 13 -7.58 44.45 -24.43
C GLY A 13 -8.47 45.65 -24.08
N THR A 14 -9.62 45.44 -23.44
CA THR A 14 -10.63 46.51 -23.23
C THR A 14 -10.53 47.17 -21.86
N ILE A 15 -9.42 47.85 -21.62
CA ILE A 15 -9.15 48.58 -20.37
C ILE A 15 -10.23 49.67 -20.18
N GLY A 16 -11.09 49.51 -19.16
CA GLY A 16 -12.07 50.52 -18.74
C GLY A 16 -13.53 50.04 -18.61
N THR A 17 -13.85 48.82 -19.07
CA THR A 17 -15.19 48.22 -18.89
C THR A 17 -15.23 47.05 -17.91
N HIS A 18 -14.06 46.49 -17.61
CA HIS A 18 -13.83 45.42 -16.65
C HIS A 18 -12.36 45.44 -16.20
N ASP A 19 -12.05 44.67 -15.14
CA ASP A 19 -10.67 44.44 -14.72
C ASP A 19 -9.90 43.62 -15.76
N LYS A 20 -8.58 43.73 -15.79
CA LYS A 20 -7.74 42.93 -16.69
C LYS A 20 -7.81 41.46 -16.26
N ILE A 21 -8.17 40.58 -17.18
CA ILE A 21 -8.32 39.14 -16.91
C ILE A 21 -7.24 38.38 -17.68
N TYR A 22 -6.50 37.51 -16.99
CA TYR A 22 -5.69 36.49 -17.64
C TYR A 22 -6.59 35.34 -18.11
N ALA A 23 -6.95 35.35 -19.40
CA ALA A 23 -7.77 34.35 -20.07
C ALA A 23 -6.93 33.32 -20.85
N LEU A 24 -7.11 32.05 -20.51
CA LEU A 24 -6.62 30.90 -21.26
C LEU A 24 -7.85 30.24 -21.89
N THR A 25 -7.84 30.02 -23.20
CA THR A 25 -8.89 29.25 -23.89
C THR A 25 -8.31 27.89 -24.31
N PRO A 26 -8.24 26.89 -23.42
CA PRO A 26 -7.92 25.53 -23.84
C PRO A 26 -9.08 24.97 -24.69
N GLU A 27 -8.77 24.18 -25.71
CA GLU A 27 -9.78 23.37 -26.40
C GLU A 27 -10.24 22.27 -25.44
N ILE A 28 -11.53 22.28 -25.10
CA ILE A 28 -12.12 21.46 -24.04
C ILE A 28 -13.44 20.85 -24.51
N GLY A 29 -13.71 19.62 -24.07
CA GLY A 29 -14.87 18.83 -24.50
C GLY A 29 -14.49 17.65 -25.40
N SER A 30 -15.43 16.74 -25.61
CA SER A 30 -15.24 15.52 -26.41
C SER A 30 -15.46 15.72 -27.91
N GLU A 31 -15.91 16.92 -28.32
CA GLU A 31 -16.17 17.26 -29.71
C GLU A 31 -15.98 18.76 -29.97
N PHE A 32 -15.90 19.14 -31.25
CA PHE A 32 -15.63 20.52 -31.67
C PHE A 32 -16.79 21.50 -31.33
N TRP A 33 -18.02 21.00 -31.20
CA TRP A 33 -19.21 21.78 -30.82
C TRP A 33 -20.10 21.01 -29.83
N PRO A 34 -19.76 21.03 -28.53
CA PRO A 34 -20.58 20.34 -27.54
C PRO A 34 -21.98 20.97 -27.45
N PRO A 35 -23.03 20.17 -27.12
CA PRO A 35 -24.36 20.68 -26.84
C PRO A 35 -24.34 21.80 -25.81
N SER A 36 -25.17 22.83 -26.00
CA SER A 36 -25.24 23.96 -25.07
C SER A 36 -25.59 23.55 -23.63
N SER A 37 -26.23 22.40 -23.44
CA SER A 37 -26.49 21.81 -22.13
C SER A 37 -25.24 21.38 -21.37
N GLN A 38 -24.11 21.14 -22.04
CA GLN A 38 -22.84 20.70 -21.42
C GLN A 38 -21.92 21.87 -21.04
N ILE A 39 -22.26 23.11 -21.39
CA ILE A 39 -21.38 24.28 -21.16
C ILE A 39 -20.99 24.42 -19.68
N GLU A 40 -21.95 24.27 -18.77
CA GLU A 40 -21.66 24.41 -17.33
C GLU A 40 -20.78 23.29 -16.77
N GLU A 41 -20.97 22.07 -17.25
CA GLU A 41 -20.18 20.90 -16.84
C GLU A 41 -18.74 21.03 -17.32
N ILE A 42 -18.57 21.30 -18.62
CA ILE A 42 -17.27 21.54 -19.24
C ILE A 42 -16.53 22.69 -18.53
N ALA A 43 -17.22 23.79 -18.19
CA ALA A 43 -16.60 24.89 -17.46
C ALA A 43 -16.16 24.49 -16.03
N LYS A 44 -16.92 23.63 -15.35
CA LYS A 44 -16.57 23.12 -14.01
C LYS A 44 -15.34 22.22 -14.05
N ASP A 45 -15.21 21.39 -15.08
CA ASP A 45 -14.06 20.49 -15.24
C ASP A 45 -12.74 21.27 -15.37
N MET A 46 -12.80 22.51 -15.87
CA MET A 46 -11.63 23.39 -16.00
C MET A 46 -11.22 24.10 -14.71
N MET A 47 -12.02 24.05 -13.65
CA MET A 47 -11.71 24.74 -12.40
C MET A 47 -10.39 24.28 -11.79
N TYR A 48 -10.14 22.97 -11.80
CA TYR A 48 -8.89 22.42 -11.24
C TYR A 48 -7.67 22.92 -12.00
N LEU A 49 -7.69 22.86 -13.33
CA LEU A 49 -6.60 23.37 -14.17
C LEU A 49 -6.37 24.86 -13.93
N ASN A 50 -7.42 25.67 -14.01
CA ASN A 50 -7.33 27.13 -13.90
C ASN A 50 -6.80 27.57 -12.52
N ILE A 51 -7.30 26.96 -11.44
CA ILE A 51 -6.82 27.24 -10.08
C ILE A 51 -5.37 26.79 -9.91
N THR A 52 -5.00 25.61 -10.43
CA THR A 52 -3.64 25.09 -10.33
C THR A 52 -2.65 25.97 -11.09
N ALA A 53 -2.99 26.39 -12.30
CA ALA A 53 -2.18 27.33 -13.07
C ALA A 53 -1.97 28.66 -12.32
N ALA A 54 -3.04 29.22 -11.74
CA ALA A 54 -2.97 30.44 -10.93
C ALA A 54 -2.08 30.27 -9.68
N LYS A 55 -2.08 29.08 -9.06
CA LYS A 55 -1.18 28.76 -7.94
C LYS A 55 0.28 28.68 -8.39
N MET A 56 0.57 27.95 -9.47
CA MET A 56 1.94 27.70 -9.97
C MET A 56 2.67 28.96 -10.43
N VAL A 57 1.97 29.99 -10.90
CA VAL A 57 2.62 31.28 -11.21
C VAL A 57 3.01 32.08 -9.96
N ASN A 58 2.57 31.66 -8.77
CA ASN A 58 2.82 32.29 -7.47
C ASN A 58 3.70 31.39 -6.56
N ASN A 59 3.81 31.74 -5.27
CA ASN A 59 4.48 30.90 -4.27
C ASN A 59 3.63 29.67 -3.95
N TYR A 60 3.97 28.51 -4.49
CA TYR A 60 3.14 27.31 -4.38
C TYR A 60 4.01 26.07 -4.19
N ALA A 61 3.71 25.32 -3.14
CA ALA A 61 4.27 23.99 -2.93
C ALA A 61 3.14 23.00 -2.65
N VAL A 62 3.41 21.74 -2.97
CA VAL A 62 2.56 20.61 -2.64
C VAL A 62 3.28 19.73 -1.63
N VAL A 63 2.52 19.13 -0.73
CA VAL A 63 3.04 18.14 0.22
C VAL A 63 2.46 16.77 -0.09
N LYS A 64 3.30 15.75 -0.05
CA LYS A 64 2.93 14.34 -0.22
C LYS A 64 3.24 13.57 1.07
N ASN A 65 2.27 12.78 1.53
CA ASN A 65 2.48 11.82 2.62
C ASN A 65 3.36 10.67 2.14
N ASN A 66 4.41 10.36 2.91
CA ASN A 66 5.32 9.24 2.64
C ASN A 66 5.35 8.22 3.80
N SER A 67 4.40 8.26 4.73
CA SER A 67 4.29 7.28 5.82
C SER A 67 3.17 6.26 5.56
N SER A 68 3.36 5.03 6.10
CA SER A 68 2.35 3.97 6.08
C SER A 68 1.08 4.40 6.80
N GLN A 69 -0.03 3.73 6.50
CA GLN A 69 -1.31 3.96 7.17
C GLN A 69 -1.27 3.51 8.64
N TYR A 70 -0.49 2.47 8.96
CA TYR A 70 -0.36 1.93 10.31
C TYR A 70 0.89 2.48 11.01
N LEU A 71 0.73 2.95 12.25
CA LEU A 71 1.77 3.70 12.99
C LEU A 71 2.65 2.83 13.90
N GLY A 72 2.25 1.58 14.12
CA GLY A 72 2.83 0.74 15.17
C GLY A 72 2.37 1.14 16.57
N GLU A 73 3.10 0.70 17.60
CA GLU A 73 2.75 0.92 19.01
C GLU A 73 3.48 2.10 19.67
N ASN A 74 4.28 2.87 18.93
CA ASN A 74 4.97 4.02 19.50
C ASN A 74 3.99 5.18 19.72
N LEU A 75 4.00 5.76 20.93
CA LEU A 75 3.20 6.94 21.24
C LEU A 75 3.79 8.23 20.65
N THR A 76 5.11 8.26 20.46
CA THR A 76 5.80 9.29 19.67
C THR A 76 5.86 8.83 18.23
N VAL A 77 5.25 9.60 17.32
CA VAL A 77 5.13 9.24 15.90
C VAL A 77 5.79 10.29 15.03
N GLU A 78 6.65 9.83 14.11
CA GLU A 78 7.30 10.67 13.10
C GLU A 78 6.49 10.66 11.80
N GLN A 79 5.82 11.77 11.49
CA GLN A 79 5.09 11.90 10.24
C GLN A 79 6.02 12.39 9.12
N ASN A 80 6.48 11.45 8.29
CA ASN A 80 7.30 11.75 7.12
C ASN A 80 6.48 12.36 5.96
N PHE A 81 7.04 13.37 5.30
CA PHE A 81 6.44 13.98 4.12
C PHE A 81 7.50 14.44 3.12
N ASN A 82 7.07 14.62 1.87
CA ASN A 82 7.84 15.26 0.82
C ASN A 82 7.18 16.60 0.47
N LEU A 83 7.94 17.69 0.51
CA LEU A 83 7.53 19.01 0.07
C LEU A 83 8.16 19.31 -1.28
N LYS A 84 7.35 19.67 -2.27
CA LYS A 84 7.81 20.05 -3.61
C LYS A 84 7.38 21.45 -3.98
N ASN A 85 8.33 22.31 -4.35
CA ASN A 85 8.02 23.63 -4.86
C ASN A 85 7.59 23.57 -6.33
N LEU A 86 6.38 24.04 -6.62
CA LEU A 86 5.81 24.16 -7.96
C LEU A 86 5.61 25.62 -8.40
N GLY A 87 6.01 26.57 -7.57
CA GLY A 87 5.89 27.99 -7.81
C GLY A 87 7.02 28.54 -8.68
N ILE A 88 6.68 29.14 -9.82
CA ILE A 88 7.67 29.67 -10.78
C ILE A 88 8.26 31.01 -10.30
N ASN A 89 7.40 31.90 -9.77
CA ASN A 89 7.79 33.24 -9.32
C ASN A 89 7.52 33.45 -7.82
N GLY A 90 7.54 32.35 -7.05
CA GLY A 90 7.35 32.36 -5.61
C GLY A 90 8.57 32.86 -4.83
N SER A 91 8.40 33.11 -3.54
CA SER A 91 9.53 33.35 -2.63
C SER A 91 10.32 32.07 -2.33
N GLY A 92 9.74 30.89 -2.59
CA GLY A 92 10.33 29.60 -2.17
C GLY A 92 10.26 29.39 -0.65
N ASN A 93 9.50 30.23 0.06
CA ASN A 93 9.36 30.14 1.51
C ASN A 93 8.04 29.48 1.86
N PHE A 94 8.10 28.43 2.68
CA PHE A 94 6.93 27.67 3.10
C PHE A 94 7.04 27.33 4.58
N THR A 95 5.91 27.04 5.20
CA THR A 95 5.87 26.48 6.54
C THR A 95 4.98 25.26 6.53
N VAL A 96 5.49 24.14 7.01
CA VAL A 96 4.74 22.89 7.13
C VAL A 96 4.41 22.65 8.60
N SER A 97 3.17 22.26 8.88
CA SER A 97 2.70 21.97 10.24
C SER A 97 1.67 20.86 10.24
N ILE A 98 1.41 20.29 11.41
CA ILE A 98 0.31 19.35 11.63
C ILE A 98 -0.77 20.07 12.44
N ASN A 99 -2.01 20.02 11.95
CA ASN A 99 -3.20 20.42 12.68
C ASN A 99 -3.91 19.15 13.19
N PRO A 100 -3.85 18.83 14.50
CA PRO A 100 -4.45 17.63 15.04
C PRO A 100 -5.99 17.71 14.98
N ILE A 101 -6.65 16.66 14.50
CA ILE A 101 -8.12 16.55 14.48
C ILE A 101 -8.59 15.58 15.56
N SER A 102 -7.96 14.41 15.67
CA SER A 102 -8.31 13.40 16.68
C SER A 102 -7.81 13.80 18.06
N SER A 103 -8.62 13.54 19.09
CA SER A 103 -8.31 13.91 20.48
C SER A 103 -7.21 13.06 21.12
N ASN A 104 -6.76 12.00 20.44
CA ASN A 104 -5.64 11.17 20.88
C ASN A 104 -4.28 11.82 20.63
N ILE A 105 -4.19 12.84 19.74
CA ILE A 105 -2.97 13.63 19.57
C ILE A 105 -2.91 14.71 20.66
N ILE A 106 -1.94 14.63 21.56
CA ILE A 106 -1.82 15.51 22.73
C ILE A 106 -0.84 16.66 22.53
N SER A 107 0.15 16.48 21.66
CA SER A 107 1.07 17.54 21.28
C SER A 107 1.65 17.26 19.90
N VAL A 108 2.03 18.35 19.23
CA VAL A 108 2.65 18.35 17.91
C VAL A 108 3.90 19.20 18.00
N GLU A 109 4.96 18.79 17.31
CA GLU A 109 6.17 19.57 17.15
C GLU A 109 5.88 20.94 16.50
N SER A 110 6.78 21.91 16.73
CA SER A 110 6.61 23.24 16.14
C SER A 110 6.67 23.20 14.61
N PRO A 111 5.92 24.07 13.91
CA PRO A 111 5.97 24.16 12.45
C PRO A 111 7.39 24.32 11.90
N ILE A 112 7.69 23.62 10.79
CA ILE A 112 8.99 23.66 10.13
C ILE A 112 8.96 24.70 9.02
N ALA A 113 9.88 25.65 9.05
CA ALA A 113 10.02 26.68 8.04
C ALA A 113 11.09 26.33 7.00
N PHE A 114 10.71 26.39 5.74
CA PHE A 114 11.59 26.23 4.59
C PHE A 114 11.82 27.59 3.93
N SER A 115 13.04 27.83 3.45
CA SER A 115 13.42 29.11 2.87
C SER A 115 14.16 28.95 1.55
N ASN A 116 13.77 29.75 0.55
CA ASN A 116 14.39 29.82 -0.77
C ASN A 116 14.45 28.48 -1.52
N LEU A 117 13.41 27.65 -1.39
CA LEU A 117 13.27 26.45 -2.23
C LEU A 117 13.23 26.85 -3.71
N GLU A 118 14.10 26.25 -4.52
CA GLU A 118 14.15 26.47 -5.96
C GLU A 118 12.94 25.82 -6.66
N PHE A 119 12.65 26.24 -7.89
CA PHE A 119 11.57 25.65 -8.68
C PHE A 119 11.86 24.16 -8.94
N LEU A 120 10.87 23.31 -8.65
CA LEU A 120 10.95 21.84 -8.69
C LEU A 120 11.87 21.21 -7.64
N GLU A 121 12.40 21.98 -6.69
CA GLU A 121 13.12 21.41 -5.56
C GLU A 121 12.17 20.59 -4.69
N GLU A 122 12.67 19.43 -4.24
CA GLU A 122 11.98 18.49 -3.36
C GLU A 122 12.78 18.28 -2.09
N ILE A 123 12.10 18.31 -0.95
CA ILE A 123 12.69 18.05 0.37
C ILE A 123 11.86 17.00 1.10
N ASN A 124 12.54 16.00 1.67
CA ASN A 124 11.93 15.04 2.60
C ASN A 124 12.23 15.46 4.03
N GLU A 125 11.21 15.55 4.87
CA GLU A 125 11.31 15.90 6.30
C GLU A 125 10.26 15.13 7.12
N SER A 126 10.34 15.23 8.45
CA SER A 126 9.33 14.71 9.38
C SER A 126 8.88 15.78 10.38
N ILE A 127 7.65 15.66 10.87
CA ILE A 127 7.15 16.40 12.04
C ILE A 127 6.69 15.37 13.06
N SER A 128 7.19 15.49 14.29
CA SER A 128 6.82 14.59 15.38
C SER A 128 5.49 14.99 16.02
N TYR A 129 4.69 14.01 16.43
CA TYR A 129 3.54 14.23 17.31
C TYR A 129 3.41 13.12 18.36
N GLU A 130 2.79 13.47 19.48
CA GLU A 130 2.62 12.57 20.63
C GLU A 130 1.17 12.17 20.78
N LEU A 131 0.97 10.87 21.01
CA LEU A 131 -0.31 10.25 21.31
C LEU A 131 -0.50 10.12 22.83
N ASN A 132 -1.76 10.17 23.29
CA ASN A 132 -2.05 9.91 24.70
C ASN A 132 -1.82 8.43 25.06
N SER A 133 -1.58 8.14 26.34
CA SER A 133 -1.33 6.79 26.84
C SER A 133 -2.50 5.82 26.76
N ASP A 134 -3.70 6.34 26.47
CA ASP A 134 -4.94 5.57 26.42
C ASP A 134 -5.28 5.19 24.96
N THR A 135 -4.40 5.50 24.01
CA THR A 135 -4.56 5.12 22.60
C THR A 135 -4.40 3.61 22.47
N GLU A 136 -5.42 2.93 21.93
CA GLU A 136 -5.45 1.48 21.77
C GLU A 136 -5.27 1.08 20.30
N PRO A 137 -4.67 -0.09 20.00
CA PRO A 137 -4.59 -0.58 18.63
C PRO A 137 -5.95 -0.56 17.92
N GLY A 138 -5.99 0.05 16.74
CA GLY A 138 -7.22 0.26 15.96
C GLY A 138 -7.77 1.68 16.05
N ASP A 139 -7.30 2.48 17.00
CA ASP A 139 -7.69 3.87 17.11
C ASP A 139 -7.27 4.66 15.86
N LEU A 140 -8.21 5.46 15.36
CA LEU A 140 -7.97 6.38 14.26
C LEU A 140 -7.20 7.61 14.76
N ILE A 141 -6.06 7.86 14.15
CA ILE A 141 -5.26 9.07 14.34
C ILE A 141 -5.47 9.96 13.12
N THR A 142 -6.26 11.03 13.29
CA THR A 142 -6.63 11.95 12.21
C THR A 142 -6.00 13.31 12.44
N PHE A 143 -5.36 13.85 11.40
CA PHE A 143 -4.78 15.19 11.42
C PHE A 143 -4.68 15.74 10.00
N GLU A 144 -4.43 17.05 9.89
CA GLU A 144 -4.12 17.68 8.61
C GLU A 144 -2.64 18.01 8.54
N LEU A 145 -2.00 17.67 7.44
CA LEU A 145 -0.69 18.22 7.10
C LEU A 145 -0.92 19.50 6.31
N VAL A 146 -0.44 20.61 6.85
CA VAL A 146 -0.72 21.97 6.39
C VAL A 146 0.53 22.60 5.79
N VAL A 147 0.45 23.07 4.55
CA VAL A 147 1.48 23.90 3.91
C VAL A 147 0.98 25.32 3.82
N ASN A 148 1.63 26.23 4.54
CA ASN A 148 1.41 27.67 4.44
C ASN A 148 2.47 28.28 3.52
N ASN A 149 2.05 29.08 2.53
CA ASN A 149 2.94 29.77 1.60
C ASN A 149 3.10 31.27 1.89
N GLY A 150 2.67 31.73 3.07
CA GLY A 150 2.59 33.13 3.50
C GLY A 150 1.26 33.82 3.20
N ASN A 151 0.44 33.28 2.31
CA ASN A 151 -0.84 33.88 1.88
C ASN A 151 -2.06 33.02 2.24
N PHE A 152 -1.96 31.72 2.04
CA PHE A 152 -3.03 30.77 2.32
C PHE A 152 -2.47 29.41 2.71
N ASP A 153 -3.33 28.59 3.31
CA ASP A 153 -3.03 27.22 3.69
C ASP A 153 -3.52 26.24 2.63
N GLN A 154 -2.73 25.20 2.40
CA GLN A 154 -3.20 23.97 1.77
C GLN A 154 -3.12 22.84 2.75
N THR A 155 -4.15 22.01 2.78
CA THR A 155 -4.25 20.90 3.72
C THR A 155 -4.44 19.59 2.98
N ILE A 156 -3.79 18.54 3.49
CA ILE A 156 -4.16 17.15 3.21
C ILE A 156 -4.59 16.52 4.54
N THR A 157 -5.79 15.93 4.57
CA THR A 157 -6.26 15.19 5.74
C THR A 157 -5.69 13.78 5.67
N LEU A 158 -5.03 13.34 6.73
CA LEU A 158 -4.49 12.00 6.87
C LEU A 158 -5.25 11.25 7.96
N ASN A 159 -5.62 10.02 7.65
CA ASN A 159 -6.23 9.07 8.56
C ASN A 159 -5.26 7.92 8.73
N LYS A 160 -4.71 7.78 9.94
CA LYS A 160 -3.76 6.72 10.30
C LYS A 160 -4.38 5.82 11.36
N ILE A 161 -3.88 4.60 11.47
CA ILE A 161 -4.36 3.61 12.43
C ILE A 161 -3.23 3.31 13.40
N TYR A 162 -3.49 3.45 14.70
CA TYR A 162 -2.53 3.08 15.74
C TYR A 162 -2.48 1.56 15.90
N GLY A 163 -1.29 1.02 16.16
CA GLY A 163 -1.06 -0.40 16.39
C GLY A 163 -0.16 -1.07 15.35
N ASN A 164 0.39 -2.22 15.74
CA ASN A 164 1.30 -3.01 14.91
C ASN A 164 0.53 -3.96 13.99
N LEU A 165 1.06 -4.14 12.80
CA LEU A 165 0.59 -5.17 11.88
C LEU A 165 1.36 -6.48 12.09
N ILE A 166 0.64 -7.59 12.11
CA ILE A 166 1.20 -8.95 12.12
C ILE A 166 0.85 -9.68 10.81
N PRO A 167 1.81 -10.35 10.17
CA PRO A 167 1.55 -11.08 8.95
C PRO A 167 0.75 -12.36 9.24
N ILE A 168 -0.36 -12.55 8.53
CA ILE A 168 -1.16 -13.79 8.55
C ILE A 168 -0.95 -14.65 7.31
N PHE A 169 -0.43 -14.06 6.24
CA PHE A 169 -0.03 -14.74 5.01
C PHE A 169 1.25 -14.10 4.47
N ILE A 170 2.18 -14.92 3.98
CA ILE A 170 3.43 -14.48 3.36
C ILE A 170 3.74 -15.41 2.18
N ASP A 171 3.97 -14.83 1.01
CA ASP A 171 4.46 -15.49 -0.18
C ASP A 171 5.67 -14.74 -0.74
N ASN A 172 6.82 -15.41 -0.80
CA ASN A 172 8.09 -14.81 -1.21
C ASN A 172 8.33 -14.89 -2.73
N GLY A 173 7.28 -14.99 -3.57
CA GLY A 173 7.46 -15.00 -5.04
C GLY A 173 8.20 -16.21 -5.64
N ASN A 174 8.39 -17.28 -4.86
CA ASN A 174 9.21 -18.44 -5.25
C ASN A 174 8.41 -19.60 -5.90
N SER A 175 7.08 -19.52 -5.96
CA SER A 175 6.23 -20.52 -6.60
C SER A 175 4.91 -19.90 -7.10
N VAL A 176 4.45 -20.35 -8.27
CA VAL A 176 3.11 -20.02 -8.80
C VAL A 176 2.11 -21.17 -8.63
N THR A 177 2.46 -22.21 -7.87
CA THR A 177 1.60 -23.39 -7.64
C THR A 177 1.33 -23.70 -6.18
N ASP A 178 2.16 -23.22 -5.26
CA ASP A 178 2.06 -23.58 -3.84
C ASP A 178 0.88 -22.88 -3.18
N ASN A 179 0.76 -21.56 -3.41
CA ASN A 179 -0.28 -20.71 -2.84
C ASN A 179 -1.33 -20.26 -3.85
N TYR A 180 -1.20 -20.64 -5.12
CA TYR A 180 -1.95 -20.02 -6.21
C TYR A 180 -2.69 -21.01 -7.11
N ILE A 181 -3.86 -20.58 -7.58
CA ILE A 181 -4.48 -21.05 -8.81
C ILE A 181 -4.04 -20.09 -9.91
N ASN A 182 -3.22 -20.59 -10.81
CA ASN A 182 -2.49 -19.78 -11.79
C ASN A 182 -3.00 -20.02 -13.22
N ASN A 183 -3.27 -18.93 -13.93
CA ASN A 183 -3.57 -18.87 -15.35
C ASN A 183 -2.64 -17.86 -16.03
N GLY A 184 -1.45 -18.29 -16.43
CA GLY A 184 -0.56 -17.53 -17.32
C GLY A 184 0.58 -16.76 -16.64
N TRP A 185 0.74 -16.85 -15.32
CA TRP A 185 1.89 -16.29 -14.60
C TRP A 185 2.99 -17.33 -14.39
N ALA A 186 4.21 -16.88 -14.13
CA ALA A 186 5.37 -17.73 -13.92
C ALA A 186 6.37 -17.09 -12.94
N ILE A 187 7.30 -17.90 -12.44
CA ILE A 187 8.46 -17.40 -11.71
C ILE A 187 9.58 -16.97 -12.67
N THR A 188 10.39 -16.01 -12.26
CA THR A 188 11.61 -15.60 -12.97
C THR A 188 12.75 -15.27 -12.01
N SER A 189 13.98 -15.61 -12.40
CA SER A 189 15.20 -15.25 -11.66
C SER A 189 15.93 -14.04 -12.26
N SER A 190 15.33 -13.36 -13.25
CA SER A 190 15.94 -12.19 -13.91
C SER A 190 16.02 -10.97 -12.98
N THR A 191 15.00 -10.79 -12.14
CA THR A 191 14.88 -9.74 -11.14
C THR A 191 14.00 -10.24 -9.99
N PHE A 192 14.30 -9.83 -8.76
CA PHE A 192 13.55 -10.16 -7.55
C PHE A 192 13.93 -9.20 -6.43
N VAL A 193 13.09 -9.09 -5.41
CA VAL A 193 13.38 -8.36 -4.17
C VAL A 193 14.00 -9.32 -3.16
N SER A 194 13.30 -10.42 -2.86
CA SER A 194 13.85 -11.49 -2.03
C SER A 194 14.35 -12.64 -2.90
N PRO A 195 15.50 -13.26 -2.57
CA PRO A 195 15.99 -14.38 -3.37
C PRO A 195 15.02 -15.57 -3.30
N SER A 196 14.85 -16.35 -4.36
CA SER A 196 15.65 -16.37 -5.61
C SER A 196 14.89 -15.97 -6.89
N THR A 197 13.58 -15.77 -6.81
CA THR A 197 12.73 -15.45 -7.95
C THR A 197 11.60 -14.51 -7.55
N SER A 198 11.05 -13.80 -8.52
CA SER A 198 9.77 -13.08 -8.41
C SER A 198 8.72 -13.70 -9.34
N ILE A 199 7.48 -13.24 -9.25
CA ILE A 199 6.37 -13.69 -10.10
C ILE A 199 6.08 -12.63 -11.17
N THR A 200 5.86 -13.07 -12.41
CA THR A 200 5.53 -12.22 -13.56
C THR A 200 4.56 -12.92 -14.52
N GLU A 201 3.76 -12.14 -15.26
CA GLU A 201 2.88 -12.68 -16.30
C GLU A 201 3.60 -12.98 -17.62
N SER A 202 4.77 -12.37 -17.83
CA SER A 202 5.51 -12.28 -19.10
C SER A 202 6.97 -12.73 -18.93
N PRO A 203 7.23 -13.98 -18.48
CA PRO A 203 8.58 -14.41 -18.16
C PRO A 203 9.50 -14.39 -19.39
N ASN A 204 10.55 -13.56 -19.34
CA ASN A 204 11.66 -13.46 -20.30
C ASN A 204 11.35 -12.81 -21.66
N VAL A 205 10.11 -12.42 -21.93
CA VAL A 205 9.69 -11.80 -23.20
C VAL A 205 8.56 -10.81 -22.94
N ASP A 206 8.45 -9.80 -23.79
CA ASP A 206 7.30 -8.88 -23.75
C ASP A 206 5.99 -9.66 -23.86
N TYR A 207 4.95 -9.18 -23.16
CA TYR A 207 3.63 -9.81 -23.22
C TYR A 207 3.03 -9.72 -24.62
N LEU A 208 2.15 -10.68 -24.93
CA LEU A 208 1.46 -10.72 -26.22
C LEU A 208 0.20 -9.85 -26.20
N ASN A 209 -0.35 -9.58 -27.37
CA ASN A 209 -1.63 -8.88 -27.52
C ASN A 209 -2.80 -9.80 -27.09
N ASN A 210 -3.92 -9.22 -26.69
CA ASN A 210 -5.20 -9.87 -26.35
C ASN A 210 -5.05 -10.95 -25.27
N GLN A 211 -4.22 -10.67 -24.25
CA GLN A 211 -4.03 -11.59 -23.13
C GLN A 211 -5.05 -11.33 -22.05
N ASN A 212 -5.42 -12.40 -21.35
CA ASN A 212 -6.21 -12.35 -20.13
C ASN A 212 -5.62 -13.41 -19.19
N LYS A 213 -4.80 -12.95 -18.25
CA LYS A 213 -4.03 -13.80 -17.34
C LYS A 213 -4.36 -13.44 -15.91
N SER A 214 -4.38 -14.44 -15.03
CA SER A 214 -4.71 -14.22 -13.63
C SER A 214 -3.91 -15.15 -12.74
N ILE A 215 -3.50 -14.67 -11.57
CA ILE A 215 -2.98 -15.51 -10.50
C ILE A 215 -3.71 -15.17 -9.21
N ARG A 216 -4.36 -16.16 -8.60
CA ARG A 216 -5.21 -15.95 -7.40
C ARG A 216 -4.84 -16.90 -6.29
N LEU A 217 -5.02 -16.48 -5.04
CA LEU A 217 -4.80 -17.35 -3.89
C LEU A 217 -5.74 -18.58 -3.93
N SER A 218 -5.15 -19.76 -3.72
CA SER A 218 -5.86 -21.04 -3.67
C SER A 218 -6.81 -21.11 -2.48
N GLU A 219 -6.34 -20.64 -1.32
CA GLU A 219 -7.10 -20.55 -0.07
C GLU A 219 -7.69 -19.16 0.15
N ASN A 220 -8.60 -19.04 1.11
CA ASN A 220 -9.15 -17.75 1.54
C ASN A 220 -8.28 -17.15 2.65
N ILE A 221 -8.21 -15.83 2.70
CA ILE A 221 -7.70 -15.06 3.83
C ILE A 221 -8.85 -14.81 4.79
N ASN A 222 -8.65 -15.15 6.06
CA ASN A 222 -9.66 -14.96 7.10
C ASN A 222 -9.42 -13.64 7.84
N LEU A 223 -10.35 -12.70 7.67
CA LEU A 223 -10.37 -11.39 8.34
C LEU A 223 -11.52 -11.27 9.34
N ILE A 224 -12.19 -12.38 9.70
CA ILE A 224 -13.40 -12.38 10.54
C ILE A 224 -13.15 -11.73 11.90
N ASN A 225 -11.99 -11.95 12.49
CA ASN A 225 -11.62 -11.42 13.81
C ASN A 225 -10.53 -10.34 13.72
N ALA A 226 -10.22 -9.85 12.52
CA ALA A 226 -9.27 -8.75 12.38
C ALA A 226 -9.93 -7.44 12.81
N SER A 227 -9.16 -6.51 13.38
CA SER A 227 -9.58 -5.15 13.71
C SER A 227 -9.06 -4.12 12.70
N GLY A 228 -8.11 -4.54 11.87
CA GLY A 228 -7.61 -3.83 10.70
C GLY A 228 -6.78 -4.78 9.84
N ALA A 229 -6.64 -4.49 8.55
CA ALA A 229 -5.87 -5.31 7.63
C ALA A 229 -5.29 -4.51 6.46
N ASN A 230 -4.18 -4.99 5.91
CA ASN A 230 -3.65 -4.52 4.62
C ASN A 230 -2.98 -5.66 3.84
N ALA A 231 -2.78 -5.44 2.55
CA ALA A 231 -1.84 -6.22 1.75
C ALA A 231 -0.64 -5.36 1.39
N THR A 232 0.55 -5.94 1.44
CA THR A 232 1.78 -5.32 0.94
C THR A 232 2.49 -6.27 0.00
N PHE A 233 3.06 -5.74 -1.07
CA PHE A 233 3.92 -6.50 -1.98
C PHE A 233 4.89 -5.53 -2.66
N PHE A 234 6.03 -6.02 -3.10
CA PHE A 234 6.87 -5.24 -3.99
C PHE A 234 6.41 -5.43 -5.43
N ALA A 235 6.44 -4.37 -6.23
CA ALA A 235 6.11 -4.42 -7.64
C ALA A 235 7.03 -3.53 -8.49
N LYS A 236 7.15 -3.92 -9.76
CA LYS A 236 7.69 -3.10 -10.86
C LYS A 236 6.98 -3.50 -12.14
N TRP A 237 6.88 -2.59 -13.10
CA TRP A 237 6.16 -2.87 -14.34
C TRP A 237 6.56 -1.98 -15.52
N GLU A 238 6.33 -2.50 -16.72
CA GLU A 238 6.29 -1.76 -17.97
C GLU A 238 5.10 -2.26 -18.78
N ILE A 239 4.03 -1.47 -18.82
CA ILE A 239 2.73 -1.81 -19.40
C ILE A 239 2.30 -0.65 -20.31
N GLU A 240 1.65 -0.92 -21.45
CA GLU A 240 1.17 0.13 -22.34
C GLU A 240 0.21 1.07 -21.60
N ASN A 241 0.64 2.33 -21.44
CA ASN A 241 -0.10 3.36 -20.73
C ASN A 241 -1.47 3.61 -21.39
N ASP A 242 -2.51 3.74 -20.56
CA ASP A 242 -3.92 3.93 -20.93
C ASP A 242 -4.61 2.74 -21.63
N TRP A 243 -3.92 1.65 -21.99
CA TRP A 243 -4.51 0.54 -22.76
C TRP A 243 -4.47 -0.79 -22.03
N ASP A 244 -3.29 -1.22 -21.62
CA ASP A 244 -3.08 -2.49 -20.93
C ASP A 244 -3.02 -2.24 -19.44
N TYR A 245 -3.24 -3.28 -18.63
CA TYR A 245 -3.27 -3.07 -17.19
C TYR A 245 -3.10 -4.34 -16.34
N VAL A 246 -2.71 -4.12 -15.08
CA VAL A 246 -2.91 -5.07 -13.98
C VAL A 246 -3.83 -4.49 -12.92
N GLN A 247 -4.73 -5.31 -12.38
CA GLN A 247 -5.51 -5.01 -11.18
C GLN A 247 -5.16 -5.96 -10.04
N PHE A 248 -5.05 -5.40 -8.83
CA PHE A 248 -5.16 -6.17 -7.58
C PHE A 248 -6.64 -6.20 -7.20
N GLU A 249 -7.22 -7.39 -7.07
CA GLU A 249 -8.65 -7.53 -6.80
C GLU A 249 -8.92 -8.45 -5.61
N VAL A 250 -10.01 -8.12 -4.92
CA VAL A 250 -10.54 -8.87 -3.78
C VAL A 250 -11.88 -9.49 -4.14
N SER A 251 -12.13 -10.71 -3.71
CA SER A 251 -13.42 -11.39 -3.84
C SER A 251 -13.93 -11.83 -2.48
N THR A 252 -15.20 -11.54 -2.20
CA THR A 252 -15.92 -11.91 -0.96
C THR A 252 -16.89 -13.09 -1.18
N ASP A 253 -16.95 -13.61 -2.41
CA ASP A 253 -17.90 -14.64 -2.83
C ASP A 253 -17.19 -15.87 -3.43
N ASN A 254 -15.98 -16.15 -2.95
CA ASN A 254 -15.15 -17.29 -3.35
C ASN A 254 -14.77 -17.28 -4.86
N GLY A 255 -14.58 -16.09 -5.42
CA GLY A 255 -14.08 -15.86 -6.78
C GLY A 255 -15.16 -15.81 -7.85
N ASN A 256 -16.43 -15.64 -7.50
CA ASN A 256 -17.51 -15.44 -8.48
C ASN A 256 -17.54 -14.00 -9.01
N SER A 257 -17.20 -13.03 -8.16
CA SER A 257 -16.99 -11.62 -8.52
C SER A 257 -15.73 -11.07 -7.84
N TRP A 258 -15.19 -10.00 -8.43
CA TRP A 258 -13.92 -9.41 -8.04
C TRP A 258 -14.05 -7.89 -8.00
N ILE A 259 -13.45 -7.27 -6.98
CA ILE A 259 -13.52 -5.85 -6.70
C ILE A 259 -12.08 -5.30 -6.79
N PRO A 260 -11.76 -4.42 -7.73
CA PRO A 260 -10.43 -3.84 -7.86
C PRO A 260 -10.15 -2.88 -6.70
N GLN A 261 -8.93 -2.94 -6.16
CA GLN A 261 -8.53 -2.15 -4.99
C GLN A 261 -7.55 -1.05 -5.37
N CYS A 262 -7.69 0.11 -4.71
CA CYS A 262 -6.73 1.19 -4.83
C CYS A 262 -5.55 1.00 -3.89
N GLY A 263 -4.35 1.36 -4.37
CA GLY A 263 -3.11 1.38 -3.61
C GLY A 263 -2.43 2.73 -3.64
N LEU A 264 -1.20 2.77 -3.12
CA LEU A 264 -0.32 3.95 -3.17
C LEU A 264 0.08 4.31 -4.60
N TYR A 265 0.13 3.33 -5.51
CA TYR A 265 0.64 3.51 -6.88
C TYR A 265 -0.36 3.18 -7.99
N THR A 266 -1.61 2.87 -7.65
CA THR A 266 -2.67 2.70 -8.64
C THR A 266 -3.10 4.05 -9.23
N ASN A 267 -3.40 4.08 -10.52
CA ASN A 267 -4.10 5.18 -11.18
C ASN A 267 -5.50 4.73 -11.63
N LYS A 268 -6.33 5.70 -12.02
CA LYS A 268 -7.65 5.44 -12.58
C LYS A 268 -7.51 4.98 -14.02
N GLY A 269 -8.21 3.91 -14.38
CA GLY A 269 -8.30 3.46 -15.76
C GLY A 269 -8.87 4.53 -16.67
N SER A 270 -8.30 4.60 -17.87
CA SER A 270 -8.63 5.58 -18.88
C SER A 270 -10.07 5.40 -19.40
N SER A 271 -10.58 6.42 -20.10
CA SER A 271 -11.94 6.40 -20.67
C SER A 271 -11.99 5.81 -22.09
N ASN A 272 -10.90 5.17 -22.54
CA ASN A 272 -10.89 4.45 -23.81
C ASN A 272 -11.49 3.04 -23.65
N ASP A 273 -11.53 2.28 -24.74
CA ASP A 273 -12.09 0.92 -24.74
C ASP A 273 -11.12 -0.17 -24.23
N GLY A 274 -9.89 0.20 -23.81
CA GLY A 274 -8.84 -0.73 -23.37
C GLY A 274 -8.85 -1.01 -21.86
N GLN A 275 -9.26 -0.04 -21.05
CA GLN A 275 -9.23 -0.13 -19.58
C GLN A 275 -10.62 0.04 -18.95
N PRO A 276 -10.84 -0.54 -17.75
CA PRO A 276 -12.05 -0.27 -16.97
C PRO A 276 -12.06 1.19 -16.48
N THR A 277 -12.91 2.01 -17.08
CA THR A 277 -12.94 3.46 -16.84
C THR A 277 -13.14 3.81 -15.37
N GLY A 278 -12.15 4.50 -14.80
CA GLY A 278 -12.21 5.01 -13.43
C GLY A 278 -11.85 4.00 -12.33
N GLU A 279 -11.67 2.72 -12.66
CA GLU A 279 -11.26 1.69 -11.70
C GLU A 279 -9.75 1.77 -11.42
N PRO A 280 -9.29 1.37 -10.21
CA PRO A 280 -7.88 1.39 -9.87
C PRO A 280 -7.13 0.28 -10.62
N LEU A 281 -5.98 0.63 -11.23
CA LEU A 281 -5.12 -0.29 -11.97
C LEU A 281 -3.66 0.20 -12.00
N TYR A 282 -2.78 -0.66 -12.50
CA TYR A 282 -1.39 -0.35 -12.84
C TYR A 282 -1.19 -0.36 -14.35
N ASP A 283 -0.67 0.74 -14.90
CA ASP A 283 -0.18 0.86 -16.27
C ASP A 283 1.06 1.78 -16.33
N GLY A 284 1.60 1.99 -17.52
CA GLY A 284 2.78 2.83 -17.70
C GLY A 284 4.07 2.17 -17.21
N ILE A 285 5.02 2.97 -16.71
CA ILE A 285 6.39 2.52 -16.43
C ILE A 285 6.79 2.80 -14.97
N GLN A 286 7.16 1.73 -14.27
CA GLN A 286 7.79 1.75 -12.95
C GLN A 286 8.99 0.80 -12.96
N ASN A 287 10.19 1.35 -13.23
CA ASN A 287 11.40 0.54 -13.44
C ASN A 287 11.98 -0.07 -12.16
N ASP A 288 11.89 0.69 -11.06
CA ASP A 288 12.41 0.31 -9.76
C ASP A 288 11.36 -0.46 -8.96
N TRP A 289 11.81 -1.45 -8.19
CA TRP A 289 10.97 -2.12 -7.20
C TRP A 289 10.50 -1.13 -6.14
N ILE A 290 9.19 -1.01 -6.02
CA ILE A 290 8.52 -0.20 -5.00
C ILE A 290 7.63 -1.10 -4.15
N GLN A 291 7.43 -0.73 -2.88
CA GLN A 291 6.50 -1.44 -2.02
C GLN A 291 5.11 -0.82 -2.13
N GLU A 292 4.15 -1.60 -2.59
CA GLU A 292 2.74 -1.25 -2.64
C GLU A 292 2.05 -1.58 -1.31
N GLU A 293 1.02 -0.81 -0.97
CA GLU A 293 0.15 -1.02 0.18
C GLU A 293 -1.32 -0.87 -0.25
N ILE A 294 -2.12 -1.91 -0.04
CA ILE A 294 -3.56 -1.95 -0.29
C ILE A 294 -4.30 -2.04 1.04
N ASP A 295 -5.20 -1.09 1.31
CA ASP A 295 -6.09 -1.16 2.48
C ASP A 295 -7.14 -2.27 2.30
N LEU A 296 -7.29 -3.14 3.30
CA LEU A 296 -8.28 -4.22 3.31
C LEU A 296 -9.37 -4.03 4.38
N ASN A 297 -9.44 -2.85 5.01
CA ASN A 297 -10.36 -2.57 6.11
C ASN A 297 -11.84 -2.70 5.73
N ASP A 298 -12.18 -2.50 4.46
CA ASP A 298 -13.54 -2.69 3.95
C ASP A 298 -14.01 -4.17 4.01
N PHE A 299 -13.08 -5.11 4.21
CA PHE A 299 -13.34 -6.56 4.24
C PHE A 299 -13.20 -7.18 5.64
N ILE A 300 -13.06 -6.36 6.68
CA ILE A 300 -13.02 -6.83 8.06
C ILE A 300 -14.33 -7.52 8.42
N GLY A 301 -14.24 -8.69 9.05
CA GLY A 301 -15.41 -9.53 9.35
C GLY A 301 -15.70 -10.60 8.29
N GLU A 302 -14.93 -10.66 7.19
CA GLU A 302 -15.15 -11.58 6.08
C GLU A 302 -14.01 -12.59 5.85
N GLU A 303 -14.26 -13.59 4.99
CA GLU A 303 -13.21 -14.38 4.36
C GLU A 303 -13.08 -13.95 2.90
N ILE A 304 -11.88 -13.58 2.47
CA ILE A 304 -11.65 -13.03 1.14
C ILE A 304 -10.69 -13.87 0.30
N LYS A 305 -10.79 -13.73 -1.02
CA LYS A 305 -9.74 -14.15 -1.97
C LYS A 305 -9.09 -12.93 -2.59
N ILE A 306 -7.83 -13.08 -2.95
CA ILE A 306 -7.03 -12.05 -3.62
C ILE A 306 -6.53 -12.60 -4.95
N ARG A 307 -6.52 -11.77 -5.99
CA ARG A 307 -5.87 -12.06 -7.28
C ARG A 307 -5.18 -10.85 -7.88
N PHE A 308 -4.21 -11.14 -8.74
CA PHE A 308 -3.74 -10.22 -9.76
C PHE A 308 -4.35 -10.61 -11.10
N GLN A 309 -4.94 -9.66 -11.81
CA GLN A 309 -5.53 -9.82 -13.13
C GLN A 309 -4.78 -8.94 -14.12
N PHE A 310 -4.30 -9.51 -15.22
CA PHE A 310 -3.63 -8.82 -16.31
C PHE A 310 -4.47 -8.93 -17.59
N GLU A 311 -4.66 -7.81 -18.27
CA GLU A 311 -5.28 -7.76 -19.59
C GLU A 311 -4.48 -6.88 -20.55
N SER A 312 -4.40 -7.33 -21.82
CA SER A 312 -3.78 -6.55 -22.89
C SER A 312 -4.66 -6.45 -24.14
N ASP A 313 -4.48 -5.36 -24.89
CA ASP A 313 -5.28 -4.94 -26.03
C ASP A 313 -4.79 -5.58 -27.36
N GLY A 314 -5.19 -5.03 -28.50
CA GLY A 314 -4.83 -5.52 -29.83
C GLY A 314 -3.38 -5.29 -30.26
N ALA A 315 -2.56 -4.52 -29.53
CA ALA A 315 -1.25 -4.04 -29.94
C ALA A 315 -0.25 -3.94 -28.76
N VAL A 316 0.95 -3.41 -29.05
CA VAL A 316 2.01 -2.98 -28.12
C VAL A 316 2.23 -3.84 -26.87
N GLY A 317 3.01 -4.90 -27.03
CA GLY A 317 3.60 -5.63 -25.90
C GLY A 317 4.77 -4.89 -25.25
N ALA A 318 4.88 -4.98 -23.92
CA ALA A 318 6.02 -4.50 -23.12
C ALA A 318 6.45 -5.56 -22.09
N ASP A 319 7.43 -5.27 -21.24
CA ASP A 319 8.02 -6.25 -20.29
C ASP A 319 6.98 -6.83 -19.31
N GLY A 320 5.91 -6.09 -18.99
CA GLY A 320 4.78 -6.55 -18.18
C GLY A 320 4.93 -6.24 -16.69
N PHE A 321 4.24 -7.02 -15.86
CA PHE A 321 4.16 -6.78 -14.42
C PHE A 321 4.93 -7.84 -13.62
N TYR A 322 5.61 -7.39 -12.57
CA TYR A 322 6.33 -8.23 -11.63
C TYR A 322 5.86 -7.91 -10.21
N PHE A 323 5.67 -8.95 -9.40
CA PHE A 323 5.50 -8.78 -7.96
C PHE A 323 6.32 -9.79 -7.15
N ASP A 324 6.64 -9.41 -5.92
CA ASP A 324 7.40 -10.21 -4.96
C ASP A 324 6.98 -9.89 -3.52
N ASP A 325 7.28 -10.79 -2.59
CA ASP A 325 7.02 -10.65 -1.15
C ASP A 325 5.58 -10.23 -0.78
N LEU A 326 4.57 -10.86 -1.39
CA LEU A 326 3.17 -10.64 -1.06
C LEU A 326 2.89 -11.06 0.39
N THR A 327 2.47 -10.10 1.19
CA THR A 327 2.15 -10.27 2.60
C THR A 327 0.76 -9.72 2.89
N ILE A 328 -0.07 -10.48 3.59
CA ILE A 328 -1.32 -9.98 4.15
C ILE A 328 -1.15 -9.85 5.65
N ASN A 329 -1.44 -8.66 6.16
CA ASN A 329 -1.29 -8.34 7.57
C ASN A 329 -2.64 -8.04 8.20
N VAL A 330 -2.73 -8.30 9.50
CA VAL A 330 -3.83 -7.85 10.35
C VAL A 330 -3.26 -7.04 11.51
N LEU A 331 -4.06 -6.10 11.99
CA LEU A 331 -3.76 -5.34 13.18
C LEU A 331 -3.74 -6.26 14.41
N ASP A 332 -2.65 -6.20 15.17
CA ASP A 332 -2.54 -6.86 16.48
C ASP A 332 -3.31 -6.03 17.50
N ASP A 333 -4.50 -6.50 17.88
CA ASP A 333 -5.33 -5.88 18.92
C ASP A 333 -4.93 -6.33 20.34
N GLY A 334 -3.84 -7.11 20.48
CA GLY A 334 -3.39 -7.64 21.76
C GLY A 334 -4.37 -8.66 22.36
N SER A 335 -5.43 -9.04 21.67
CA SER A 335 -6.29 -10.13 22.09
C SER A 335 -5.49 -11.43 21.96
N LEU A 336 -5.47 -12.24 23.01
CA LEU A 336 -4.92 -13.61 22.99
C LEU A 336 -5.78 -14.55 22.13
N ASN A 337 -6.30 -14.07 21.01
CA ASN A 337 -6.72 -14.94 19.93
C ASN A 337 -5.43 -15.52 19.37
N ASN A 338 -5.26 -16.84 19.42
CA ASN A 338 -4.26 -17.47 18.57
C ASN A 338 -4.63 -17.02 17.16
N PRO A 339 -3.84 -16.18 16.45
CA PRO A 339 -3.94 -16.21 15.02
C PRO A 339 -3.67 -17.67 14.70
N THR A 340 -4.66 -18.38 14.17
CA THR A 340 -4.42 -19.64 13.48
C THR A 340 -3.58 -19.25 12.28
N ILE A 341 -2.28 -19.04 12.53
CA ILE A 341 -1.24 -18.80 11.56
C ILE A 341 -1.16 -20.13 10.80
N ASN A 342 -1.93 -20.22 9.72
CA ASN A 342 -1.69 -21.22 8.69
C ASN A 342 -0.42 -20.81 7.93
N LEU A 343 0.76 -21.06 8.52
CA LEU A 343 2.05 -20.89 7.83
C LEU A 343 2.87 -22.17 7.97
N VAL A 344 2.79 -23.05 6.95
CA VAL A 344 3.70 -24.20 6.70
C VAL A 344 3.67 -25.28 7.80
N PRO A 345 3.68 -26.59 7.49
CA PRO A 345 3.24 -27.61 8.44
C PRO A 345 4.30 -27.86 9.51
N PHE A 346 4.26 -27.11 10.62
CA PHE A 346 4.81 -27.55 11.89
C PHE A 346 3.74 -28.39 12.58
N ASN A 347 3.75 -29.70 12.32
CA ASN A 347 2.89 -30.61 13.07
C ASN A 347 3.63 -31.12 14.30
N MET A 348 2.99 -31.00 15.45
CA MET A 348 3.56 -31.40 16.72
C MET A 348 2.71 -32.43 17.42
N TYR A 349 3.28 -33.60 17.68
CA TYR A 349 2.55 -34.70 18.30
C TYR A 349 3.49 -35.66 19.05
N PRO A 350 2.98 -36.43 20.02
CA PRO A 350 1.71 -36.21 20.69
C PRO A 350 1.79 -34.97 21.61
N ASN A 351 0.71 -34.20 21.66
CA ASN A 351 0.50 -33.17 22.66
C ASN A 351 -0.88 -33.39 23.28
N PRO A 352 -1.00 -33.92 24.53
CA PRO A 352 0.05 -33.98 25.56
C PRO A 352 1.17 -35.00 25.32
N VAL A 353 2.41 -34.60 25.61
CA VAL A 353 3.63 -35.42 25.49
C VAL A 353 3.92 -36.17 26.79
N ILE A 354 4.43 -37.40 26.68
CA ILE A 354 5.01 -38.15 27.81
C ILE A 354 6.53 -38.09 27.70
N ASP A 355 7.14 -38.78 26.75
CA ASP A 355 8.60 -38.87 26.67
C ASP A 355 9.18 -38.18 25.44
N GLU A 356 8.50 -38.27 24.30
CA GLU A 356 9.02 -37.78 23.02
C GLU A 356 7.97 -36.93 22.31
N LEU A 357 8.40 -35.74 21.87
CA LEU A 357 7.61 -34.81 21.07
C LEU A 357 8.18 -34.78 19.66
N PHE A 358 7.40 -35.18 18.68
CA PHE A 358 7.73 -35.13 17.27
C PHE A 358 7.35 -33.77 16.71
N ILE A 359 8.28 -33.18 15.95
CA ILE A 359 8.10 -31.95 15.19
C ILE A 359 8.27 -32.35 13.74
N ASP A 360 7.19 -32.28 12.96
CA ASP A 360 7.23 -32.49 11.52
C ASP A 360 7.31 -31.14 10.82
N THR A 361 8.31 -30.91 9.97
CA THR A 361 8.51 -29.64 9.26
C THR A 361 9.44 -29.81 8.06
N PRO A 362 9.18 -29.14 6.92
CA PRO A 362 10.09 -29.14 5.77
C PRO A 362 11.24 -28.13 5.90
N LEU A 363 11.32 -27.34 6.98
CA LEU A 363 12.34 -26.29 7.11
C LEU A 363 13.75 -26.83 7.25
N LEU A 364 14.71 -26.17 6.59
CA LEU A 364 16.10 -26.63 6.55
C LEU A 364 17.05 -25.91 7.53
N ASP A 365 16.61 -24.81 8.15
CA ASP A 365 17.36 -24.06 9.15
C ASP A 365 16.41 -23.36 10.15
N TYR A 366 16.44 -23.80 11.40
CA TYR A 366 15.69 -23.18 12.49
C TYR A 366 16.32 -23.41 13.87
N GLU A 367 16.00 -22.51 14.78
CA GLU A 367 16.30 -22.56 16.20
C GLU A 367 15.06 -22.94 17.00
N LEU A 368 15.29 -23.54 18.15
CA LEU A 368 14.25 -24.04 19.03
C LEU A 368 14.59 -23.69 20.48
N SER A 369 13.62 -23.11 21.17
CA SER A 369 13.73 -22.76 22.58
C SER A 369 12.51 -23.24 23.36
N ILE A 370 12.72 -23.86 24.52
CA ILE A 370 11.64 -24.28 25.43
C ILE A 370 11.64 -23.39 26.66
N TYR A 371 10.47 -22.86 27.03
CA TYR A 371 10.25 -22.06 28.22
C TYR A 371 9.24 -22.71 29.15
N ASN A 372 9.35 -22.45 30.45
CA ASN A 372 8.24 -22.71 31.37
C ASN A 372 7.20 -21.57 31.35
N ILE A 373 6.09 -21.75 32.05
CA ILE A 373 5.00 -20.75 32.14
C ILE A 373 5.41 -19.41 32.77
N HIS A 374 6.55 -19.34 33.46
CA HIS A 374 7.07 -18.10 34.04
C HIS A 374 8.07 -17.40 33.10
N GLY A 375 8.19 -17.86 31.85
CA GLY A 375 9.11 -17.31 30.85
C GLY A 375 10.58 -17.69 31.06
N GLN A 376 10.89 -18.65 31.94
CA GLN A 376 12.27 -19.10 32.14
C GLN A 376 12.67 -20.07 31.02
N LEU A 377 13.79 -19.77 30.35
CA LEU A 377 14.38 -20.60 29.30
C LEU A 377 14.95 -21.90 29.90
N LEU A 378 14.50 -23.04 29.37
CA LEU A 378 14.92 -24.38 29.80
C LEU A 378 15.87 -25.06 28.81
N VAL A 379 15.59 -24.89 27.51
CA VAL A 379 16.39 -25.48 26.41
C VAL A 379 16.50 -24.43 25.32
N SER A 380 17.67 -24.34 24.68
CA SER A 380 17.89 -23.49 23.51
C SER A 380 18.93 -24.13 22.61
N ASN A 381 18.53 -24.49 21.40
CA ASN A 381 19.36 -25.16 20.42
C ASN A 381 19.10 -24.55 19.04
N ALA A 382 20.16 -24.42 18.23
CA ALA A 382 20.12 -23.81 16.89
C ALA A 382 20.59 -24.81 15.82
N ASN A 383 20.37 -24.47 14.54
CA ASN A 383 20.78 -25.24 13.36
C ASN A 383 20.04 -26.58 13.17
N TYR A 384 18.73 -26.62 13.46
CA TYR A 384 17.89 -27.76 13.10
C TYR A 384 17.50 -27.74 11.63
N SER A 385 17.33 -28.93 11.06
CA SER A 385 16.94 -29.14 9.66
C SER A 385 15.98 -30.33 9.58
N GLY A 386 14.89 -30.18 8.86
CA GLY A 386 13.80 -31.16 8.73
C GLY A 386 13.09 -31.46 10.05
N SER A 387 12.30 -32.54 10.04
CA SER A 387 11.56 -33.04 11.19
C SER A 387 12.48 -33.51 12.32
N GLN A 388 12.11 -33.22 13.57
CA GLN A 388 12.91 -33.46 14.77
C GLN A 388 12.13 -34.21 15.84
N THR A 389 12.84 -34.84 16.76
CA THR A 389 12.27 -35.45 17.97
C THR A 389 12.92 -34.83 19.19
N LEU A 390 12.11 -34.29 20.09
CA LEU A 390 12.56 -33.71 21.35
C LEU A 390 12.28 -34.65 22.51
N ASN A 391 13.27 -34.83 23.38
CA ASN A 391 13.14 -35.61 24.59
C ASN A 391 12.56 -34.76 25.73
N PHE A 392 11.38 -35.15 26.20
CA PHE A 392 10.65 -34.56 27.32
C PHE A 392 10.65 -35.43 28.59
N SER A 393 11.29 -36.61 28.60
CA SER A 393 11.24 -37.56 29.74
C SER A 393 11.69 -36.95 31.08
N ASN A 394 12.64 -36.02 31.05
CA ASN A 394 13.17 -35.36 32.25
C ASN A 394 12.42 -34.07 32.63
N PHE A 395 11.41 -33.66 31.86
CA PHE A 395 10.59 -32.49 32.17
C PHE A 395 9.52 -32.86 33.19
N PRO A 396 9.34 -32.08 34.27
CA PRO A 396 8.19 -32.23 35.15
C PRO A 396 6.84 -32.14 34.41
N SER A 397 5.81 -32.78 34.93
CA SER A 397 4.43 -32.60 34.42
C SER A 397 4.03 -31.12 34.53
N GLY A 398 3.55 -30.54 33.43
CA GLY A 398 3.31 -29.11 33.36
C GLY A 398 3.10 -28.58 31.95
N MET A 399 2.91 -27.27 31.86
CA MET A 399 2.79 -26.55 30.59
C MET A 399 4.11 -25.89 30.22
N TYR A 400 4.47 -25.98 28.95
CA TYR A 400 5.68 -25.41 28.38
C TYR A 400 5.35 -24.65 27.10
N LEU A 401 6.17 -23.66 26.76
CA LEU A 401 6.11 -22.94 25.50
C LEU A 401 7.32 -23.33 24.66
N LEU A 402 7.08 -23.83 23.46
CA LEU A 402 8.11 -24.11 22.47
C LEU A 402 8.14 -22.96 21.46
N LYS A 403 9.20 -22.17 21.46
CA LYS A 403 9.48 -21.16 20.44
C LYS A 403 10.34 -21.77 19.34
N ILE A 404 9.98 -21.55 18.09
CA ILE A 404 10.75 -21.91 16.91
C ILE A 404 11.06 -20.62 16.15
N ILE A 405 12.33 -20.41 15.78
CA ILE A 405 12.78 -19.24 15.03
C ILE A 405 13.49 -19.74 13.78
N SER A 406 13.01 -19.40 12.58
CA SER A 406 13.77 -19.54 11.34
C SER A 406 14.31 -18.18 10.92
N GLN A 407 15.11 -18.14 9.85
CA GLN A 407 15.64 -16.88 9.28
C GLN A 407 14.54 -15.85 8.94
N THR A 408 13.30 -16.29 8.73
CA THR A 408 12.20 -15.45 8.28
C THR A 408 10.96 -15.47 9.18
N LYS A 409 10.89 -16.35 10.20
CA LYS A 409 9.65 -16.57 10.98
C LYS A 409 9.92 -16.90 12.45
N VAL A 410 8.95 -16.55 13.31
CA VAL A 410 8.92 -16.95 14.72
C VAL A 410 7.56 -17.58 15.02
N ALA A 411 7.53 -18.79 15.56
CA ALA A 411 6.32 -19.49 15.98
C ALA A 411 6.43 -19.93 17.45
N VAL A 412 5.31 -19.94 18.18
CA VAL A 412 5.26 -20.40 19.58
C VAL A 412 4.14 -21.42 19.75
N PHE A 413 4.48 -22.61 20.23
CA PHE A 413 3.56 -23.72 20.46
C PHE A 413 3.42 -24.03 21.95
N LYS A 414 2.19 -24.29 22.39
CA LYS A 414 1.91 -24.75 23.75
C LYS A 414 2.07 -26.27 23.86
N ILE A 415 2.91 -26.74 24.78
CA ILE A 415 3.16 -28.16 25.03
C ILE A 415 2.69 -28.55 26.43
N ILE A 416 1.92 -29.63 26.52
CA ILE A 416 1.43 -30.19 27.79
C ILE A 416 2.22 -31.46 28.06
N LYS A 417 3.07 -31.45 29.09
CA LYS A 417 3.77 -32.64 29.58
C LYS A 417 2.92 -33.34 30.63
N LYS A 418 2.62 -34.62 30.42
CA LYS A 418 1.94 -35.49 31.39
C LYS A 418 2.91 -36.16 32.33
#